data_AF-A0A4Y8CAS1-F1
#
_entry.id   AF-A0A4Y8CAS1-F1
#
_cell.length_a   1.000
_cell.length_b   1.000
_cell.length_c   1.000
_cell.angle_alpha   90.00
_cell.angle_beta   90.00
_cell.angle_gamma   90.00
#
_symmetry.space_group_name_H-M   'P 1'
#
loop_
_entity.id
_entity.type
_entity.pdbx_description
1 polymer ?
#
loop_
_entity_poly.entity_id
_entity_poly.type
_entity_poly.pdbx_seq_one_letter_code
_entity_poly.pdbx_strand_id
1 'polypeptide(L)'
;IADKSLASKFKGKNLKESLELIKNEKLTFISRGDKSGTDNKEKSLWKNLGGVPEKQSWYQQSGQGMLASIKIAEEKKGVILTDRGTYIKYEANEKGKPNLVIVNEGDDSLKNFYSVIATNPKHCKNV
;
A
#
# COMPACT_ATOMS: atom_id res chain seq x y z
N ILE A 1 -2.54 4.19 -3.49
CA ILE A 1 -3.28 5.46 -3.55
C ILE A 1 -2.29 6.62 -3.48
N ALA A 2 -2.61 7.77 -4.04
CA ALA A 2 -1.75 8.95 -4.02
C ALA A 2 -2.58 10.22 -3.92
N ASP A 3 -1.97 11.31 -3.46
CA ASP A 3 -2.59 12.63 -3.48
C ASP A 3 -3.11 12.99 -4.87
N LYS A 4 -4.32 13.56 -4.94
CA LYS A 4 -4.99 13.94 -6.19
C LYS A 4 -4.14 14.81 -7.10
N SER A 5 -3.23 15.63 -6.56
CA SER A 5 -2.29 16.45 -7.34
C SER A 5 -1.26 15.62 -8.12
N LEU A 6 -0.95 14.40 -7.64
CA LEU A 6 -0.03 13.47 -8.29
C LEU A 6 -0.73 12.49 -9.24
N ALA A 7 -2.06 12.37 -9.18
CA ALA A 7 -2.82 11.32 -9.85
C ALA A 7 -2.58 11.25 -11.38
N SER A 8 -2.44 12.41 -12.04
CA SER A 8 -2.18 12.47 -13.48
C SER A 8 -0.87 11.79 -13.90
N LYS A 9 0.14 11.76 -13.03
CA LYS A 9 1.46 11.15 -13.31
C LYS A 9 1.40 9.63 -13.41
N PHE A 10 0.42 9.01 -12.77
CA PHE A 10 0.26 7.55 -12.73
C PHE A 10 -0.65 7.00 -13.85
N LYS A 11 -1.30 7.88 -14.62
CA LYS A 11 -2.23 7.46 -15.67
C LYS A 11 -1.55 6.59 -16.72
N GLY A 12 -2.12 5.41 -16.97
CA GLY A 12 -1.60 4.45 -17.96
C GLY A 12 -0.36 3.68 -17.51
N LYS A 13 0.10 3.84 -16.25
CA LYS A 13 1.24 3.12 -15.72
C LYS A 13 0.81 1.83 -15.03
N ASN A 14 1.50 0.73 -15.32
CA ASN A 14 1.39 -0.50 -14.53
C ASN A 14 2.03 -0.31 -13.14
N LEU A 15 1.92 -1.32 -12.27
CA LEU A 15 2.40 -1.20 -10.89
C LEU A 15 3.92 -0.99 -10.83
N LYS A 16 4.67 -1.72 -11.66
CA LYS A 16 6.13 -1.60 -11.74
C LYS A 16 6.55 -0.18 -12.14
N GLU A 17 5.96 0.34 -13.22
CA GLU A 17 6.19 1.70 -13.71
C GLU A 17 5.78 2.76 -12.70
N SER A 18 4.73 2.51 -11.91
CA SER A 18 4.26 3.41 -10.86
C SER A 18 5.27 3.50 -9.71
N LEU A 19 5.85 2.37 -9.30
CA LEU A 19 6.88 2.33 -8.26
C LEU A 19 8.21 2.91 -8.77
N GLU A 20 8.56 2.66 -10.03
CA GLU A 20 9.72 3.29 -10.68
C GLU A 20 9.54 4.81 -10.76
N LEU A 21 8.34 5.31 -11.11
CA LEU A 21 8.01 6.73 -11.09
C LEU A 21 8.24 7.35 -9.70
N ILE A 22 7.72 6.71 -8.65
CA ILE A 22 7.89 7.16 -7.25
C ILE A 22 9.38 7.28 -6.91
N LYS A 23 10.18 6.26 -7.28
CA LYS A 23 11.63 6.23 -7.06
C LYS A 23 12.37 7.32 -7.84
N ASN A 24 12.04 7.49 -9.12
CA ASN A 24 12.75 8.39 -10.04
C ASN A 24 12.47 9.86 -9.71
N GLU A 25 11.21 10.19 -9.42
CA GLU A 25 10.80 11.54 -9.04
C GLU A 25 10.93 11.82 -7.53
N LYS A 26 11.34 10.82 -6.74
CA LYS A 26 11.45 10.91 -5.27
C LYS A 26 10.16 11.39 -4.61
N LEU A 27 9.02 10.90 -5.11
CA LEU A 27 7.70 11.22 -4.54
C LEU A 27 7.63 10.67 -3.12
N THR A 28 7.06 11.45 -2.19
CA THR A 28 6.93 11.00 -0.81
C THR A 28 6.08 9.73 -0.74
N PHE A 29 6.67 8.65 -0.26
CA PHE A 29 6.04 7.35 -0.08
C PHE A 29 5.98 7.02 1.40
N ILE A 30 4.77 6.81 1.91
CA ILE A 30 4.55 6.42 3.30
C ILE A 30 4.41 4.90 3.38
N SER A 31 5.39 4.28 4.00
CA SER A 31 5.38 2.87 4.37
C SER A 31 4.66 2.67 5.70
N ARG A 32 4.02 1.51 5.86
CA ARG A 32 3.46 1.09 7.15
C ARG A 32 4.57 0.91 8.17
N GLY A 33 5.65 0.19 7.83
CA GLY A 33 6.81 0.01 8.70
C GLY A 33 6.53 -0.72 10.00
N ASP A 34 5.40 -1.43 10.12
CA ASP A 34 4.91 -2.05 11.35
C ASP A 34 4.98 -3.58 11.35
N LYS A 35 5.66 -4.18 10.36
CA LYS A 35 5.77 -5.65 10.15
C LYS A 35 4.44 -6.36 9.89
N SER A 36 3.36 -5.62 9.60
CA SER A 36 2.07 -6.20 9.22
C SER A 36 2.12 -6.91 7.86
N GLY A 37 1.05 -7.64 7.53
CA GLY A 37 0.90 -8.23 6.18
C GLY A 37 1.00 -7.19 5.06
N THR A 38 0.45 -5.99 5.28
CA THR A 38 0.54 -4.88 4.31
C THR A 38 1.98 -4.36 4.16
N ASP A 39 2.71 -4.19 5.27
CA ASP A 39 4.13 -3.79 5.25
C ASP A 39 4.99 -4.82 4.50
N ASN A 40 4.78 -6.12 4.78
CA ASN A 40 5.48 -7.20 4.08
C ASN A 40 5.16 -7.21 2.59
N LYS A 41 3.89 -6.98 2.23
CA LYS A 41 3.48 -6.92 0.83
C LYS A 41 4.15 -5.76 0.10
N GLU A 42 4.11 -4.57 0.69
CA GLU A 42 4.76 -3.37 0.16
C GLU A 42 6.25 -3.58 -0.07
N LYS A 43 6.97 -4.09 0.93
CA LYS A 43 8.40 -4.41 0.82
C LYS A 43 8.70 -5.44 -0.27
N SER A 44 7.82 -6.43 -0.47
CA SER A 44 7.98 -7.40 -1.55
C SER A 44 7.94 -6.76 -2.95
N LEU A 45 7.07 -5.76 -3.14
CA LEU A 45 6.97 -5.03 -4.40
C LEU A 45 8.24 -4.21 -4.67
N TRP A 46 8.78 -3.55 -3.64
CA TRP A 46 10.06 -2.83 -3.77
C TRP A 46 11.25 -3.75 -4.03
N LYS A 47 11.28 -4.94 -3.41
CA LYS A 47 12.34 -5.93 -3.68
C LYS A 47 12.40 -6.35 -5.14
N ASN A 48 11.24 -6.47 -5.81
CA ASN A 48 11.17 -6.78 -7.24
C ASN A 48 11.77 -5.66 -8.14
N LEU A 49 12.00 -4.47 -7.58
CA LEU A 49 12.60 -3.30 -8.24
C LEU A 49 14.07 -3.05 -7.83
N GLY A 50 14.70 -4.05 -7.20
CA GLY A 50 16.10 -3.99 -6.80
C GLY A 50 16.36 -3.59 -5.34
N GLY A 51 15.32 -3.48 -4.50
CA GLY A 51 15.47 -3.34 -3.05
C GLY A 51 14.50 -2.35 -2.40
N VAL A 52 14.35 -2.48 -1.08
CA VAL A 52 13.50 -1.58 -0.28
C VAL A 52 14.26 -0.25 -0.03
N PRO A 53 13.67 0.91 -0.36
CA PRO A 53 14.35 2.20 -0.27
C PRO A 53 14.35 2.80 1.14
N GLU A 54 14.57 2.00 2.19
CA GLU A 54 14.43 2.42 3.61
C GLU A 54 15.36 3.59 4.03
N LYS A 55 16.48 3.77 3.32
CA LYS A 55 17.45 4.85 3.58
C LYS A 55 17.16 6.15 2.82
N GLN A 56 16.11 6.18 2.01
CA GLN A 56 15.80 7.33 1.16
C GLN A 56 14.88 8.32 1.90
N SER A 57 15.17 9.62 1.81
CA SER A 57 14.38 10.65 2.51
C SER A 57 12.91 10.74 2.05
N TRP A 58 12.63 10.34 0.81
CA TRP A 58 11.27 10.29 0.27
C TRP A 58 10.49 9.04 0.73
N TYR A 59 11.14 8.03 1.32
CA TYR A 59 10.51 6.84 1.87
C TYR A 59 10.42 6.98 3.40
N GLN A 60 9.21 7.15 3.93
CA GLN A 60 8.99 7.40 5.35
C GLN A 60 8.16 6.28 5.97
N GLN A 61 8.61 5.75 7.10
CA GLN A 61 7.90 4.71 7.83
C GLN A 61 7.03 5.35 8.90
N SER A 62 5.72 5.07 8.85
CA SER A 62 4.79 5.57 9.86
C SER A 62 4.89 4.80 11.18
N GLY A 63 5.09 3.47 11.15
CA GLY A 63 5.05 2.60 12.33
C GLY A 63 3.65 2.50 12.95
N GLN A 64 2.61 2.86 12.19
CA GLN A 64 1.22 2.97 12.67
C GLN A 64 0.30 2.02 11.90
N GLY A 65 -0.93 1.89 12.39
CA GLY A 65 -2.02 1.20 11.68
C GLY A 65 -2.45 1.91 10.39
N MET A 66 -3.13 1.18 9.50
CA MET A 66 -3.39 1.60 8.12
C MET A 66 -4.06 2.98 7.98
N LEU A 67 -5.12 3.26 8.74
CA LEU A 67 -5.83 4.55 8.67
C LEU A 67 -4.96 5.72 9.13
N ALA A 68 -4.14 5.53 10.15
CA ALA A 68 -3.22 6.55 10.62
C ALA A 68 -2.11 6.81 9.57
N SER A 69 -1.57 5.76 8.95
CA SER A 69 -0.60 5.90 7.86
C SER A 69 -1.18 6.59 6.62
N ILE A 70 -2.45 6.35 6.31
CA ILE A 70 -3.17 7.06 5.24
C ILE A 70 -3.24 8.56 5.54
N LYS A 71 -3.60 8.95 6.77
CA LYS A 71 -3.62 10.36 7.18
C LYS A 71 -2.25 11.02 7.06
N ILE A 72 -1.19 10.33 7.45
CA ILE A 72 0.19 10.83 7.28
C ILE A 72 0.51 11.01 5.79
N ALA A 73 0.11 10.07 4.93
CA ALA A 73 0.31 10.20 3.48
C ALA A 73 -0.46 11.38 2.89
N GLU A 74 -1.66 11.63 3.37
CA GLU A 74 -2.48 12.79 3.00
C GLU A 74 -1.82 14.11 3.42
N GLU A 75 -1.40 14.24 4.68
CA GLU A 75 -0.70 15.41 5.21
C GLU A 75 0.59 15.72 4.44
N LYS A 76 1.32 14.67 4.04
CA LYS A 76 2.54 14.77 3.24
C LYS A 76 2.30 14.90 1.74
N LYS A 77 1.04 14.91 1.27
CA LYS A 77 0.66 14.89 -0.15
C LYS A 77 1.39 13.79 -0.94
N GLY A 78 1.49 12.62 -0.32
CA GLY A 78 2.32 11.52 -0.79
C GLY A 78 1.54 10.34 -1.38
N VAL A 79 2.19 9.19 -1.38
CA VAL A 79 1.73 7.93 -1.94
C VAL A 79 1.80 6.85 -0.85
N ILE A 80 0.83 5.95 -0.80
CA ILE A 80 0.82 4.82 0.12
C ILE A 80 0.16 3.59 -0.50
N LEU A 81 0.66 2.39 -0.16
CA LEU A 81 -0.02 1.12 -0.43
C LEU A 81 -1.03 0.83 0.68
N THR A 82 -2.26 0.49 0.29
CA THR A 82 -3.32 0.11 1.24
C THR A 82 -4.18 -1.00 0.65
N ASP A 83 -4.82 -1.78 1.51
CA ASP A 83 -5.86 -2.72 1.09
C ASP A 83 -7.16 -1.97 0.72
N ARG A 84 -7.98 -2.61 -0.13
CA ARG A 84 -9.19 -1.97 -0.65
C ARG A 84 -10.25 -1.72 0.43
N GLY A 85 -10.36 -2.60 1.42
CA GLY A 85 -11.34 -2.45 2.50
C GLY A 85 -11.06 -1.20 3.33
N THR A 86 -9.80 -0.99 3.71
CA THR A 86 -9.39 0.23 4.42
C THR A 86 -9.58 1.48 3.58
N TYR A 87 -9.27 1.43 2.28
CA TYR A 87 -9.51 2.58 1.39
C TYR A 87 -10.99 2.96 1.32
N ILE A 88 -11.90 2.00 1.17
CA ILE A 88 -13.35 2.26 1.16
C ILE A 88 -13.79 2.92 2.47
N LYS A 89 -13.28 2.44 3.61
CA LYS A 89 -13.57 3.04 4.92
C LYS A 89 -13.04 4.47 5.03
N TYR A 90 -11.84 4.72 4.51
CA TYR A 90 -11.25 6.07 4.43
C TYR A 90 -12.11 6.99 3.55
N GLU A 91 -12.45 6.57 2.34
CA GLU A 91 -13.29 7.33 1.40
C GLU A 91 -14.67 7.67 2.01
N ALA A 92 -15.27 6.72 2.75
CA ALA A 92 -16.51 6.95 3.47
C ALA A 92 -16.36 8.01 4.58
N ASN A 93 -15.26 7.98 5.34
CA ASN A 93 -14.96 8.98 6.37
C ASN A 93 -14.76 10.38 5.75
N GLU A 94 -14.18 10.46 4.55
CA GLU A 94 -14.01 11.69 3.76
C GLU A 94 -15.26 12.08 2.97
N LYS A 95 -16.42 11.49 3.28
CA LYS A 95 -17.73 11.79 2.65
C LYS A 95 -17.68 11.69 1.11
N GLY A 96 -16.92 10.73 0.59
CA GLY A 96 -16.76 10.50 -0.85
C GLY A 96 -15.87 11.51 -1.57
N LYS A 97 -15.11 12.34 -0.84
CA LYS A 97 -14.16 13.32 -1.41
C LYS A 97 -12.75 13.13 -0.86
N PRO A 98 -12.15 11.92 -0.99
CA PRO A 98 -10.83 11.66 -0.45
C PRO A 98 -9.75 12.49 -1.15
N ASN A 99 -8.76 12.96 -0.39
CA ASN A 99 -7.61 13.66 -0.97
C ASN A 99 -6.60 12.68 -1.60
N LEU A 100 -6.48 11.47 -1.05
CA LEU A 100 -5.76 10.38 -1.68
C LEU A 100 -6.71 9.55 -2.55
N VAL A 101 -6.39 9.42 -3.83
CA VAL A 101 -7.19 8.66 -4.81
C VAL A 101 -6.49 7.39 -5.25
N ILE A 102 -7.25 6.43 -5.76
CA ILE A 102 -6.67 5.24 -6.40
C ILE A 102 -5.97 5.67 -7.70
N VAL A 103 -4.68 5.37 -7.78
CA VAL A 103 -3.83 5.67 -8.94
C VAL A 103 -3.29 4.43 -9.64
N ASN A 104 -3.33 3.28 -8.98
CA ASN A 104 -2.94 1.99 -9.52
C ASN A 104 -3.71 0.89 -8.78
N GLU A 105 -4.27 -0.06 -9.55
CA GLU A 105 -5.03 -1.21 -9.06
C GLU A 105 -5.05 -2.32 -10.12
N GLY A 106 -5.48 -3.53 -9.76
CA GLY A 106 -5.74 -4.61 -10.71
C GLY A 106 -4.53 -5.47 -11.10
N ASP A 107 -3.31 -5.08 -10.71
CA ASP A 107 -2.11 -5.91 -10.92
C ASP A 107 -2.22 -7.23 -10.13
N ASP A 108 -1.87 -8.35 -10.78
CA ASP A 108 -1.94 -9.69 -10.16
C ASP A 108 -1.09 -9.79 -8.89
N SER A 109 0.02 -9.07 -8.83
CA SER A 109 0.85 -9.01 -7.64
C SER A 109 0.18 -8.28 -6.48
N LEU A 110 -0.95 -7.59 -6.66
CA LEU A 110 -1.73 -6.98 -5.57
C LEU A 110 -2.80 -7.90 -5.00
N LYS A 111 -3.05 -9.07 -5.63
CA LYS A 111 -4.02 -10.03 -5.11
C LYS A 111 -3.59 -10.55 -3.74
N ASN A 112 -4.58 -10.63 -2.85
CA ASN A 112 -4.45 -11.24 -1.54
C ASN A 112 -5.23 -12.55 -1.55
N PHE A 113 -4.54 -13.66 -1.83
CA PHE A 113 -5.18 -14.97 -1.96
C PHE A 113 -5.56 -15.53 -0.58
N TYR A 114 -6.79 -16.01 -0.48
CA TYR A 114 -7.29 -16.72 0.70
C TYR A 114 -7.54 -18.17 0.32
N SER A 115 -7.04 -19.08 1.16
CA SER A 115 -7.22 -20.53 1.03
C SER A 115 -7.80 -21.09 2.31
N VAL A 116 -8.65 -22.11 2.20
CA VAL A 116 -9.15 -22.87 3.35
C VAL A 116 -8.27 -24.12 3.51
N ILE A 117 -7.72 -24.31 4.70
CA ILE A 117 -6.94 -25.49 5.05
C ILE A 117 -7.75 -26.25 6.11
N ALA A 118 -8.27 -27.42 5.76
CA ALA A 118 -8.93 -28.28 6.73
C ALA A 118 -7.92 -28.73 7.79
N THR A 119 -8.27 -28.56 9.07
CA THR A 119 -7.45 -29.03 10.18
C THR A 119 -7.42 -30.55 10.20
N ASN A 120 -6.26 -31.14 10.51
CA ASN A 120 -6.14 -32.59 10.55
C ASN A 120 -6.73 -33.12 11.87
N PRO A 121 -7.85 -33.87 11.86
CA PRO A 121 -8.51 -34.30 13.09
C PRO A 121 -7.66 -35.27 13.93
N LYS A 122 -6.68 -35.95 13.31
CA LYS A 122 -5.77 -36.87 14.02
C LYS A 122 -4.78 -36.14 14.92
N HIS A 123 -4.41 -34.92 14.55
CA HIS A 123 -3.44 -34.10 15.29
C HIS A 123 -4.11 -32.93 16.03
N CYS A 124 -5.37 -32.63 15.73
CA CYS A 124 -6.13 -31.59 16.36
C CYS A 124 -7.51 -32.14 16.75
N LYS A 125 -7.57 -32.81 17.90
CA LYS A 125 -8.77 -33.54 18.36
C LYS A 125 -9.92 -32.63 18.85
N ASN A 126 -9.64 -31.34 19.09
CA ASN A 126 -10.55 -30.39 19.72
C ASN A 126 -10.84 -29.15 18.84
N VAL A 127 -10.73 -29.29 17.51
CA VAL A 127 -11.19 -28.27 16.55
C VAL A 127 -12.44 -28.74 15.84
#